data_AF-A0A9D7U4D6-F1
#
_entry.id   AF-A0A9D7U4D6-F1
#
_cell.length_a   1.000
_cell.length_b   1.000
_cell.length_c   1.000
_cell.angle_alpha   90.00
_cell.angle_beta   90.00
_cell.angle_gamma   90.00
#
_symmetry.space_group_name_H-M   'P 1'
#
loop_
_entity.id
_entity.type
_entity.pdbx_description
1 polymer ?
#
loop_
_entity_poly.entity_id
_entity_poly.type
_entity_poly.pdbx_seq_one_letter_code
_entity_poly.pdbx_strand_id
1 'polypeptide(L)' 'MIDVYFGQIIPWFGQPGGSTQYLLPDGITNLKVDKIIEIF' A
#
# COMPACT_ATOMS: atom_id res chain seq x y z
N MET A 1 -2.15 -16.02 1.46
CA MET A 1 -1.30 -15.07 2.20
C MET A 1 -0.57 -14.26 1.16
N ILE A 2 -0.62 -12.93 1.22
CA ILE A 2 0.10 -12.06 0.28
C ILE A 2 1.31 -11.47 0.98
N ASP A 3 2.46 -11.52 0.33
CA ASP A 3 3.66 -10.83 0.82
C ASP A 3 3.60 -9.38 0.37
N VAL A 4 3.75 -8.46 1.32
CA VAL A 4 3.76 -7.02 1.09
C VAL A 4 5.06 -6.44 1.62
N TYR A 5 5.63 -5.49 0.89
CA TYR A 5 6.71 -4.68 1.42
C TYR A 5 6.09 -3.52 2.19
N PHE A 6 6.67 -3.18 3.34
CA PHE A 6 6.19 -2.05 4.14
C PHE A 6 7.36 -1.24 4.68
N GLY A 7 7.10 0.04 4.93
CA GLY A 7 8.11 0.96 5.44
C GLY A 7 7.51 2.30 5.80
N GLN A 8 8.32 3.14 6.46
CA GLN A 8 7.92 4.49 6.80
C GLN A 8 8.06 5.42 5.59
N ILE A 9 7.04 6.24 5.33
CA ILE A 9 7.08 7.28 4.31
C ILE A 9 8.05 8.37 4.75
N ILE A 10 9.05 8.66 3.92
CA ILE A 10 10.00 9.74 4.13
C ILE A 10 9.34 11.13 3.95
N PRO A 11 9.91 12.20 4.51
CA PRO A 11 9.48 13.56 4.19
C PRO A 11 9.62 13.85 2.70
N TRP A 12 8.55 14.35 2.06
CA TRP A 12 8.54 14.67 0.63
C TRP A 12 7.42 15.67 0.29
N PHE A 13 7.52 16.38 -0.84
CA PHE A 13 6.54 17.41 -1.28
C PHE A 13 6.19 18.48 -0.21
N GLY A 14 7.15 18.88 0.62
CA GLY A 14 6.94 19.87 1.70
C GLY A 14 6.11 19.33 2.87
N GLN A 15 5.85 18.02 2.92
CA GLN A 15 5.12 17.35 3.99
C GLN A 15 6.07 16.49 4.84
N PRO A 16 5.75 16.30 6.14
CA PRO A 16 6.64 15.60 7.07
C PRO A 16 6.72 14.08 6.84
N GLY A 17 5.80 13.49 6.07
CA GLY A 17 5.71 12.04 5.93
C GLY A 17 5.35 11.36 7.27
N GLY A 18 5.96 10.21 7.55
CA GLY A 18 5.91 9.55 8.86
C GLY A 18 4.90 8.40 9.01
N SER A 19 3.91 8.32 8.13
CA SER A 19 2.98 7.17 8.07
C SER A 19 3.66 5.91 7.53
N THR A 20 3.06 4.75 7.80
CA THR A 20 3.47 3.47 7.18
C THR A 20 2.84 3.34 5.79
N GLN A 21 3.67 3.07 4.78
CA GLN A 21 3.22 2.67 3.45
C GLN A 21 3.36 1.16 3.26
N TYR A 22 2.41 0.59 2.52
CA TYR A 22 2.46 -0.77 2.01
C TYR A 22 2.58 -0.73 0.49
N LEU A 23 3.59 -1.41 -0.05
CA LEU A 23 3.73 -1.68 -1.46
C LEU A 23 3.13 -3.06 -1.73
N LEU A 24 2.06 -3.06 -2.52
CA LEU A 24 1.34 -4.27 -2.88
C LEU A 24 2.06 -4.99 -4.04
N PRO A 25 2.01 -6.34 -4.07
CA PRO A 25 2.66 -7.12 -5.12
C PRO A 25 1.98 -6.99 -6.49
N ASP A 26 0.72 -6.53 -6.53
CA ASP A 26 -0.04 -6.31 -7.75
C ASP A 26 -0.90 -5.03 -7.62
N GLY A 27 -1.46 -4.58 -8.74
CA GLY A 27 -2.38 -3.45 -8.79
C GLY A 27 -3.63 -3.69 -7.94
N ILE A 28 -4.07 -2.64 -7.23
CA ILE A 28 -5.27 -2.64 -6.38
C ILE A 28 -6.50 -3.23 -7.08
N THR A 29 -6.68 -2.95 -8.38
CA THR A 29 -7.80 -3.47 -9.17
C THR A 29 -7.80 -4.98 -9.22
N ASN A 30 -6.65 -5.61 -9.47
CA ASN A 30 -6.52 -7.06 -9.55
C ASN A 30 -6.76 -7.69 -8.17
N LEU A 31 -6.15 -7.11 -7.14
CA LEU A 31 -6.35 -7.56 -5.76
C LEU A 31 -7.82 -7.49 -5.31
N LYS A 32 -8.58 -6.51 -5.79
CA LYS A 32 -10.03 -6.43 -5.55
C LYS A 32 -10.81 -7.49 -6.34
N VAL A 33 -10.49 -7.69 -7.62
CA VAL A 33 -11.13 -8.73 -8.47
C VAL A 33 -10.91 -10.12 -7.88
N ASP A 34 -9.70 -10.38 -7.39
CA ASP A 34 -9.31 -11.64 -6.76
C ASP A 34 -9.83 -11.79 -5.32
N LYS A 35 -10.58 -10.79 -4.83
CA LYS A 35 -11.18 -10.75 -3.49
C LYS A 35 -10.15 -10.87 -2.36
N ILE A 36 -8.94 -10.40 -2.62
CA ILE A 36 -7.86 -10.32 -1.62
C ILE A 36 -8.06 -9.08 -0.74
N ILE A 37 -8.62 -8.01 -1.29
CA ILE A 37 -8.93 -6.77 -0.57
C ILE A 37 -10.36 -6.31 -0.84
N GLU A 38 -10.92 -5.55 0.10
CA GLU A 38 -12.19 -4.83 -0.04
C GLU A 38 -11.96 -3.34 0.19
N ILE A 39 -12.64 -2.49 -0.58
CA ILE A 39 -12.55 -1.03 -0.50
C ILE A 39 -13.96 -0.53 -0.20
N PHE A 40 -14.13 0.13 0.95
CA PHE A 40 -15.39 0.68 1.44
C PHE A 40 -15.57 2.15 1.02
#